data_AF-A0A1B7WTG1-F1
#
_entry.id   AF-A0A1B7WTG1-F1
#
_cell.length_a   1.000
_cell.length_b   1.000
_cell.length_c   1.000
_cell.angle_alpha   90.00
_cell.angle_beta   90.00
_cell.angle_gamma   90.00
#
_symmetry.space_group_name_H-M   'P 1'
#
loop_
_entity.id
_entity.type
_entity.pdbx_description
1 polymer ?
#
loop_
_entity_poly.entity_id
_entity_poly.type
_entity_poly.pdbx_seq_one_letter_code
_entity_poly.pdbx_strand_id
1 'polypeptide(L)' 'MTQEPIFEESSGNVFADLDLEDAEELFTRGKIGIQVLRLLKQRNLKQREIGQILGIPQPEVCHLRGCLKSGIP' A
#
# COMPACT_ATOMS: atom_id res chain seq x y z
N MET A 1 25.85 -24.80 14.57
CA MET A 1 24.85 -24.12 15.43
C MET A 1 23.97 -23.29 14.52
N THR A 2 22.76 -23.75 14.26
CA THR A 2 21.72 -22.96 13.59
C THR A 2 21.08 -22.08 14.67
N GLN A 3 21.21 -20.77 14.55
CA GLN A 3 20.43 -19.85 15.38
C GLN A 3 18.99 -19.88 14.88
N GLU A 4 18.04 -20.07 15.80
CA GLU A 4 16.62 -19.88 15.52
C GLU A 4 16.38 -18.38 15.27
N PRO A 5 15.60 -18.00 14.24
CA PRO A 5 15.32 -16.61 13.97
C PRO A 5 14.49 -16.01 15.11
N ILE A 6 14.94 -14.87 15.63
CA ILE A 6 14.17 -14.07 16.59
C ILE A 6 13.05 -13.37 15.79
N PHE A 7 11.81 -13.59 16.19
CA PHE A 7 10.63 -12.93 15.62
C PHE A 7 9.76 -12.36 16.73
N GLU A 8 8.97 -11.36 16.39
CA GLU A 8 7.97 -10.74 17.26
C GLU A 8 6.57 -10.98 16.66
N GLU A 9 5.59 -11.26 17.51
CA GLU A 9 4.21 -11.44 17.06
C GLU A 9 3.60 -10.08 16.74
N SER A 10 3.03 -9.94 15.54
CA SER A 10 2.41 -8.67 15.11
C SER A 10 1.14 -8.38 15.92
N SER A 11 0.93 -7.11 16.29
CA SER A 11 -0.32 -6.63 16.87
C SER A 11 -1.52 -6.67 15.90
N GLY A 12 -1.26 -6.95 14.62
CA GLY A 12 -2.23 -6.82 13.53
C GLY A 12 -2.25 -5.42 12.90
N ASN A 13 -1.54 -4.45 13.50
CA ASN A 13 -1.27 -3.14 12.91
C ASN A 13 0.25 -2.95 12.75
N VAL A 14 0.75 -3.17 11.53
CA VAL A 14 2.18 -3.00 11.21
C VAL A 14 2.72 -1.61 11.52
N PHE A 15 1.87 -0.57 11.50
CA PHE A 15 2.31 0.78 11.83
C PHE A 15 2.48 0.97 13.34
N ALA A 16 1.70 0.25 14.16
CA ALA A 16 1.87 0.22 15.61
C ALA A 16 3.09 -0.62 16.00
N ASP A 17 3.32 -1.74 15.30
CA ASP A 17 4.51 -2.57 15.48
C ASP A 17 5.81 -1.80 15.16
N LEU A 18 5.73 -0.76 14.32
CA LEU A 18 6.84 0.14 13.99
C LEU A 18 6.87 1.42 14.84
N ASP A 19 6.02 1.53 15.86
CA ASP A 19 5.93 2.66 16.80
C ASP A 19 5.75 4.02 16.11
N LEU A 20 4.93 4.05 15.05
CA LEU A 20 4.59 5.30 14.37
C LEU A 20 3.49 6.06 15.12
N GLU A 21 3.67 7.36 15.31
CA GLU A 21 2.74 8.23 16.05
C GLU A 21 1.30 8.17 15.49
N ASP A 22 1.16 8.12 14.16
CA ASP A 22 -0.13 8.08 13.46
C ASP A 22 -0.57 6.65 13.08
N ALA A 23 -0.13 5.63 13.82
CA ALA A 23 -0.32 4.22 13.45
C ALA A 23 -1.77 3.83 13.10
N GLU A 24 -2.74 4.30 13.88
CA GLU A 24 -4.16 3.96 13.66
C GLU A 24 -4.73 4.64 12.40
N GLU A 25 -4.32 5.89 12.14
CA GLU A 25 -4.71 6.64 10.95
C GLU A 25 -4.10 6.00 9.69
N LEU A 26 -2.81 5.67 9.73
CA LEU A 26 -2.11 4.98 8.64
C LEU A 26 -2.74 3.62 8.35
N PHE A 27 -3.08 2.85 9.39
CA PHE A 27 -3.74 1.57 9.24
C PHE A 27 -5.11 1.69 8.60
N THR A 28 -5.91 2.66 9.04
CA THR A 28 -7.23 2.97 8.47
C THR A 28 -7.12 3.37 7.01
N ARG A 29 -6.20 4.29 6.67
CA ARG A 29 -5.93 4.70 5.29
C ARG A 29 -5.49 3.52 4.43
N GLY A 30 -4.60 2.67 4.93
CA GLY A 30 -4.13 1.46 4.25
C GLY A 30 -5.27 0.49 3.93
N LYS A 31 -6.15 0.22 4.92
CA LYS A 31 -7.33 -0.63 4.72
C LYS A 31 -8.25 -0.09 3.63
N ILE A 32 -8.54 1.21 3.64
CA ILE A 32 -9.36 1.87 2.60
C ILE A 32 -8.68 1.73 1.23
N GLY A 33 -7.38 2.04 1.15
CA GLY A 33 -6.59 1.93 -0.08
C GLY A 33 -6.63 0.53 -0.69
N ILE A 34 -6.55 -0.52 0.14
CA ILE A 34 -6.66 -1.92 -0.31
C ILE A 34 -8.04 -2.20 -0.92
N GLN A 35 -9.13 -1.70 -0.34
CA GLN A 35 -10.47 -1.91 -0.91
C GLN A 35 -10.64 -1.19 -2.25
N VAL A 36 -10.17 0.07 -2.34
CA VAL A 36 -10.16 0.83 -3.60
C VAL A 36 -9.37 0.07 -4.67
N LEU A 37 -8.17 -0.41 -4.34
CA LEU A 37 -7.34 -1.19 -5.26
C LEU A 37 -8.02 -2.48 -5.72
N ARG A 38 -8.72 -3.20 -4.84
CA ARG A 38 -9.49 -4.40 -5.19
C ARG A 38 -10.60 -4.08 -6.19
N LEU A 39 -11.36 -3.00 -5.96
CA LEU A 39 -12.42 -2.56 -6.87
C LEU A 39 -11.86 -2.16 -8.25
N LEU A 40 -10.74 -1.44 -8.28
CA LEU A 40 -10.10 -1.04 -9.53
C LEU A 40 -9.59 -2.25 -10.33
N LYS A 41 -9.01 -3.25 -9.64
CA LYS A 41 -8.55 -4.51 -10.26
C LYS A 41 -9.72 -5.32 -10.84
N GLN A 42 -10.85 -5.41 -10.14
CA GLN A 42 -12.03 -6.13 -10.63
C GLN A 42 -12.63 -5.51 -11.89
N ARG A 43 -12.48 -4.20 -12.10
CA ARG A 43 -13.01 -3.48 -13.25
C ARG A 43 -12.11 -3.54 -14.50
N ASN A 44 -10.94 -4.17 -14.44
CA ASN A 44 -9.97 -4.27 -15.56
C ASN A 44 -9.62 -2.92 -16.23
N LEU A 45 -9.55 -1.84 -15.44
CA LEU A 45 -9.29 -0.49 -15.94
C LEU A 45 -7.81 -0.26 -16.27
N LYS A 46 -7.54 0.47 -17.35
CA LYS A 46 -6.20 0.99 -17.68
C LYS A 46 -5.83 2.10 -16.71
N GLN A 47 -4.52 2.31 -16.49
CA GLN A 47 -4.03 3.34 -15.57
C GLN A 47 -4.58 4.75 -15.86
N ARG A 48 -4.77 5.10 -17.14
CA ARG A 48 -5.35 6.40 -17.52
C ARG A 48 -6.80 6.55 -17.06
N GLU A 49 -7.61 5.50 -17.18
CA GLU A 49 -9.02 5.50 -16.75
C GLU A 49 -9.10 5.60 -15.23
N ILE A 50 -8.21 4.90 -14.52
CA ILE A 50 -8.09 5.01 -13.06
C ILE A 50 -7.74 6.44 -12.64
N GLY A 51 -6.78 7.08 -13.32
CA GLY A 51 -6.41 8.46 -13.02
C GLY A 51 -7.56 9.44 -13.24
N GLN A 52 -8.35 9.23 -14.30
CA GLN A 52 -9.56 10.02 -14.56
C GLN A 52 -10.64 9.81 -13.49
N ILE A 53 -10.87 8.57 -13.05
CA ILE A 53 -11.88 8.23 -12.04
C ILE A 53 -11.48 8.77 -10.66
N LEU A 54 -10.21 8.66 -10.30
CA LEU A 54 -9.69 9.07 -8.99
C LEU A 54 -9.30 10.55 -8.94
N GLY A 55 -9.22 11.23 -10.09
CA GLY A 55 -8.76 12.62 -10.17
C GLY A 55 -7.27 12.80 -9.86
N ILE A 56 -6.46 11.76 -10.06
CA ILE A 56 -5.02 11.76 -9.76
C ILE A 56 -4.19 11.57 -11.04
N PRO A 57 -2.97 12.12 -11.11
CA PRO A 57 -2.14 12.00 -12.29
C PRO A 57 -1.62 10.56 -12.47
N GLN A 58 -1.31 10.18 -13.72
CA GLN A 58 -0.87 8.81 -14.04
C GLN A 58 0.34 8.29 -13.22
N PRO A 59 1.34 9.12 -12.85
CA PRO A 59 2.40 8.67 -11.95
C PRO A 59 1.86 8.20 -10.59
N GLU A 60 0.91 8.91 -10.00
CA GLU A 60 0.28 8.52 -8.73
C GLU A 60 -0.55 7.24 -8.86
N VAL A 61 -1.25 7.06 -9.99
CA VAL A 61 -1.91 5.77 -10.29
C VAL A 61 -0.90 4.61 -10.30
N CYS A 62 0.30 4.82 -10.84
CA CYS A 62 1.33 3.80 -10.85
C CYS A 62 1.82 3.49 -9.43
N HIS A 63 2.10 4.51 -8.61
CA HIS A 63 2.49 4.33 -7.21
C HIS A 63 1.42 3.59 -6.40
N LEU A 64 0.16 3.99 -6.55
CA LEU A 64 -1.00 3.34 -5.92
C LEU A 64 -1.05 1.85 -6.28
N ARG A 65 -0.72 1.50 -7.53
CA ARG A 65 -0.71 0.11 -8.01
C ARG A 65 0.57 -0.66 -7.70
N GLY A 66 1.55 -0.07 -7.01
CA GLY A 66 2.81 -0.72 -6.67
C GLY A 66 3.84 -0.76 -7.81
N CYS A 67 3.78 0.17 -8.77
CA CYS A 67 4.90 0.38 -9.68
C CYS A 67 6.10 0.94 -8.88
N LEU A 68 7.08 0.09 -8.58
CA LEU A 68 8.37 0.58 -8.13
C LEU A 68 9.05 1.27 -9.33
N LYS A 69 9.46 2.52 -9.17
CA LYS A 69 10.42 3.10 -10.10
C LYS A 69 11.73 2.33 -9.91
N SER A 70 12.04 1.41 -10.83
CA SER A 70 13.40 0.90 -10.99
C SER A 70 14.27 2.08 -11.43
N GLY A 71 14.82 2.80 -10.46
CA GLY A 71 15.51 4.06 -10.69
C GLY A 71 15.89 4.73 -9.39
N ILE A 72 16.59 4.00 -8.53
CA ILE A 72 17.57 4.59 -7.62
C ILE A 72 18.88 4.61 -8.44
N PRO A 73 19.57 5.74 -8.64
CA PRO A 73 20.91 5.76 -9.21
C PRO A 73 21.91 5.00 -8.33
#